data_AF-A0A932FYL4-F1
#
_entry.id   AF-A0A932FYL4-F1
#
_cell.length_a   1.000
_cell.length_b   1.000
_cell.length_c   1.000
_cell.angle_alpha   90.00
_cell.angle_beta   90.00
_cell.angle_gamma   90.00
#
_symmetry.space_group_name_H-M   'P 1'
#
loop_
_entity.id
_entity.type
_entity.pdbx_description
1 polymer ?
#
loop_
_entity_poly.entity_id
_entity_poly.type
_entity_poly.pdbx_seq_one_letter_code
_entity_poly.pdbx_strand_id
1 'polypeptide(L)'
;MRWLGGLCFLVLVLGGGPAWAADPEKAPEKARVVAEVDGEKITAEELDRSMAALLYSVEEQLFQVRTQKLEELIGERLLAKEAARRKIAVKELVEQEITAKSEKVTDQEIEAVYQSNRARLPGSEAEAKGRVRTFLQNQKSQKVREQFLASLKGQAKIAIYLEQPEPPVRAEIQLAGSPAKGSEKAPVTIVEFTDYQ
;
A
#
# COMPACT_ATOMS: atom_id res chain seq x y z
N MET A 1 -24.12 -90.26 -5.78
CA MET A 1 -23.33 -90.39 -4.53
C MET A 1 -22.91 -88.98 -4.11
N ARG A 2 -23.58 -88.35 -3.13
CA ARG A 2 -23.17 -88.22 -1.70
C ARG A 2 -21.67 -87.90 -1.55
N TRP A 3 -21.31 -86.72 -1.06
CA TRP A 3 -21.11 -86.50 0.39
C TRP A 3 -20.95 -85.00 0.78
N LEU A 4 -21.33 -84.71 2.03
CA LEU A 4 -21.36 -83.43 2.74
C LEU A 4 -20.05 -83.16 3.51
N GLY A 5 -19.84 -81.88 3.87
CA GLY A 5 -18.99 -81.42 4.99
C GLY A 5 -18.11 -80.25 4.53
N GLY A 6 -18.25 -79.00 4.96
CA GLY A 6 -18.63 -78.47 6.27
C GLY A 6 -17.38 -77.97 6.98
N LEU A 7 -17.14 -76.65 7.04
CA LEU A 7 -16.64 -75.94 8.22
C LEU A 7 -16.54 -74.43 7.95
N CYS A 8 -17.25 -73.64 8.77
CA CYS A 8 -17.03 -72.21 8.94
C CYS A 8 -15.65 -71.94 9.53
N PHE A 9 -14.91 -70.99 8.96
CA PHE A 9 -13.92 -70.22 9.71
C PHE A 9 -14.22 -68.73 9.56
N LEU A 10 -14.65 -68.17 10.69
CA LEU A 10 -14.82 -66.74 10.93
C LEU A 10 -13.41 -66.15 11.12
N VAL A 11 -12.91 -65.40 10.14
CA VAL A 11 -11.70 -64.57 10.34
C VAL A 11 -12.14 -63.15 10.64
N LEU A 12 -11.82 -62.74 11.87
CA LEU A 12 -12.03 -61.43 12.45
C LEU A 12 -11.23 -60.37 11.65
N VAL A 13 -11.92 -59.40 11.04
CA VAL A 13 -11.29 -58.22 10.45
C VAL A 13 -10.96 -57.24 11.57
N LEU A 14 -9.68 -57.14 11.95
CA LEU A 14 -9.14 -55.99 12.68
C LEU A 14 -8.69 -54.95 11.65
N GLY A 15 -9.61 -54.07 11.27
CA GLY A 15 -9.36 -52.95 10.38
C GLY A 15 -8.50 -51.87 11.05
N GLY A 16 -7.19 -51.99 10.93
CA GLY A 16 -6.27 -50.86 11.06
C GLY A 16 -6.10 -50.22 9.69
N GLY A 17 -7.05 -49.36 9.30
CA GLY A 17 -6.88 -48.53 8.11
C GLY A 17 -5.73 -47.55 8.32
N PRO A 18 -4.87 -47.31 7.31
CA PRO A 18 -3.84 -46.28 7.43
C PRO A 18 -4.55 -44.94 7.65
N ALA A 19 -4.15 -44.21 8.69
CA ALA A 19 -4.47 -42.81 8.84
C ALA A 19 -3.99 -42.10 7.56
N TRP A 20 -4.92 -41.71 6.71
CA TRP A 20 -4.64 -40.91 5.53
C TRP A 20 -4.18 -39.56 6.05
N ALA A 21 -2.86 -39.40 6.20
CA ALA A 21 -2.26 -38.09 6.27
C ALA A 21 -2.62 -37.42 4.94
N ALA A 22 -3.56 -36.48 4.98
CA ALA A 22 -3.86 -35.65 3.83
C ALA A 22 -2.55 -34.97 3.39
N ASP A 23 -2.21 -35.08 2.10
CA ASP A 23 -1.07 -34.38 1.53
C ASP A 23 -1.19 -32.88 1.85
N PRO A 24 -0.24 -32.27 2.59
CA PRO A 24 -0.29 -30.85 2.92
C PRO A 24 -0.21 -29.95 1.66
N GLU A 25 0.10 -30.54 0.50
CA GLU A 25 0.23 -29.87 -0.79
C GLU A 25 -1.10 -29.62 -1.52
N LYS A 26 -2.21 -30.22 -1.09
CA LYS A 26 -3.54 -30.06 -1.74
C LYS A 26 -4.58 -29.26 -0.94
N ALA A 27 -4.21 -28.74 0.23
CA ALA A 27 -5.10 -27.86 0.98
C ALA A 27 -5.25 -26.51 0.23
N PRO A 28 -6.45 -25.91 0.19
CA PRO A 28 -6.60 -24.54 -0.28
C PRO A 28 -5.63 -23.63 0.50
N GLU A 29 -5.05 -22.62 -0.16
CA GLU A 29 -3.94 -21.82 0.36
C GLU A 29 -4.15 -21.33 1.81
N LYS A 30 -5.39 -20.96 2.14
CA LYS A 30 -5.83 -20.54 3.48
C LYS A 30 -5.75 -21.65 4.54
N ALA A 31 -6.15 -22.88 4.20
CA ALA A 31 -6.16 -24.03 5.10
C ALA A 31 -4.80 -24.75 5.17
N ARG A 32 -3.81 -24.29 4.40
CA ARG A 32 -2.45 -24.82 4.45
C ARG A 32 -1.87 -24.63 5.85
N VAL A 33 -1.38 -25.72 6.44
CA VAL A 33 -0.68 -25.68 7.73
C VAL A 33 0.70 -25.07 7.51
N VAL A 34 1.01 -24.00 8.23
CA VAL A 34 2.30 -23.30 8.16
C VAL A 34 3.23 -23.63 9.33
N ALA A 35 2.66 -24.09 10.45
CA ALA A 35 3.40 -24.60 11.59
C ALA A 35 2.52 -25.53 12.43
N GLU A 36 3.14 -26.34 13.30
CA GLU A 36 2.46 -27.16 14.30
C GLU A 36 3.22 -27.03 15.63
N VAL A 37 2.49 -26.86 16.74
CA VAL A 37 3.02 -26.72 18.11
C VAL A 37 2.27 -27.71 19.00
N ASP A 38 2.98 -28.71 19.55
CA ASP A 38 2.41 -29.75 20.43
C ASP A 38 1.15 -30.46 19.86
N GLY A 39 1.06 -30.58 18.54
CA GLY A 39 -0.08 -31.17 17.83
C GLY A 39 -1.16 -30.17 17.41
N GLU A 40 -1.07 -28.90 17.83
CA GLU A 40 -1.94 -27.81 17.39
C GLU A 40 -1.40 -27.18 16.10
N LYS A 41 -2.24 -27.12 15.07
CA LYS A 41 -1.84 -26.63 13.74
C LYS A 41 -2.14 -25.15 13.61
N ILE A 42 -1.12 -24.38 13.21
CA ILE A 42 -1.26 -22.98 12.79
C ILE A 42 -1.47 -22.98 11.27
N THR A 43 -2.57 -22.40 10.82
CA THR A 43 -2.89 -22.29 9.39
C THR A 43 -2.41 -20.97 8.80
N ALA A 44 -2.22 -20.92 7.48
CA ALA A 44 -1.88 -19.68 6.78
C ALA A 44 -2.93 -18.58 7.04
N GLU A 45 -4.21 -18.94 7.05
CA GLU A 45 -5.29 -17.99 7.34
C GLU A 45 -5.26 -17.44 8.76
N GLU A 46 -4.94 -18.28 9.75
CA GLU A 46 -4.78 -17.84 11.14
C GLU A 46 -3.61 -16.87 11.28
N LEU A 47 -2.48 -17.21 10.64
CA LEU A 47 -1.31 -16.35 10.58
C LEU A 47 -1.64 -15.00 9.92
N ASP A 48 -2.29 -15.00 8.75
CA ASP A 48 -2.70 -13.78 8.05
C ASP A 48 -3.70 -12.95 8.87
N ARG A 49 -4.69 -13.59 9.50
CA ARG A 49 -5.64 -12.90 10.41
C ARG A 49 -4.93 -12.27 11.60
N SER A 50 -3.93 -12.94 12.18
CA SER A 50 -3.14 -12.41 13.30
C SER A 50 -2.35 -11.15 12.94
N MET A 51 -2.04 -10.96 11.65
CA MET A 51 -1.28 -9.81 11.14
C MET A 51 -2.08 -8.90 10.21
N ALA A 52 -3.41 -9.01 10.14
CA ALA A 52 -4.23 -8.31 9.14
C ALA A 52 -4.03 -6.78 9.13
N ALA A 53 -3.90 -6.16 10.31
CA ALA A 53 -3.62 -4.72 10.42
C ALA A 53 -2.22 -4.35 9.92
N LEU A 54 -1.22 -5.18 10.20
CA LEU A 54 0.15 -4.99 9.69
C LEU A 54 0.19 -5.16 8.18
N LEU A 55 -0.44 -6.23 7.65
CA LEU A 55 -0.53 -6.48 6.21
C LEU A 55 -1.15 -5.29 5.49
N TYR A 56 -2.30 -4.80 5.97
CA TYR A 56 -2.94 -3.60 5.43
C TYR A 56 -2.01 -2.38 5.45
N SER A 57 -1.30 -2.14 6.55
CA SER A 57 -0.37 -1.01 6.64
C SER A 57 0.75 -1.08 5.59
N VAL A 58 1.26 -2.28 5.30
CA VAL A 58 2.31 -2.49 4.28
C VAL A 58 1.74 -2.30 2.88
N GLU A 59 0.54 -2.82 2.62
CA GLU A 59 -0.16 -2.63 1.36
C GLU A 59 -0.51 -1.15 1.11
N GLU A 60 -0.91 -0.42 2.14
CA GLU A 60 -1.16 1.02 2.08
C GLU A 60 0.13 1.78 1.73
N GLN A 61 1.26 1.47 2.39
CA GLN A 61 2.55 2.05 2.04
C GLN A 61 2.93 1.77 0.58
N LEU A 62 2.75 0.53 0.13
CA LEU A 62 3.01 0.13 -1.25
C LEU A 62 2.09 0.88 -2.22
N PHE A 63 0.81 1.03 -1.90
CA PHE A 63 -0.15 1.79 -2.68
C PHE A 63 0.26 3.26 -2.79
N GLN A 64 0.72 3.89 -1.70
CA GLN A 64 1.21 5.27 -1.73
C GLN A 64 2.43 5.42 -2.66
N VAL A 65 3.40 4.51 -2.58
CA VAL A 65 4.57 4.52 -3.46
C VAL A 65 4.17 4.31 -4.92
N ARG A 66 3.27 3.36 -5.21
CA ARG A 66 2.74 3.11 -6.55
C ARG A 66 2.01 4.34 -7.10
N THR A 67 1.21 5.00 -6.27
CA THR A 67 0.47 6.23 -6.64
C THR A 67 1.45 7.34 -7.01
N GLN A 68 2.44 7.61 -6.17
CA GLN A 68 3.48 8.62 -6.45
C GLN A 68 4.19 8.32 -7.77
N LYS A 69 4.62 7.06 -7.98
CA LYS A 69 5.33 6.70 -9.20
C LYS A 69 4.45 6.75 -10.45
N LEU A 70 3.17 6.38 -10.32
CA LEU A 70 2.20 6.48 -11.41
C LEU A 70 2.01 7.94 -11.83
N GLU A 71 1.89 8.86 -10.88
CA GLU A 71 1.75 10.30 -11.15
C GLU A 71 2.98 10.87 -11.87
N GLU A 72 4.19 10.46 -11.49
CA GLU A 72 5.43 10.82 -12.19
C GLU A 72 5.40 10.34 -13.64
N LEU A 73 5.08 9.06 -13.87
CA LEU A 73 5.01 8.46 -15.19
C LEU A 73 3.95 9.14 -16.08
N ILE A 74 2.78 9.46 -15.51
CA ILE A 74 1.76 10.23 -16.22
C ILE A 74 2.34 11.59 -16.64
N GLY A 75 3.02 12.30 -15.74
CA GLY A 75 3.67 13.57 -16.05
C GLY A 75 4.69 13.47 -17.18
N GLU A 76 5.58 12.47 -17.14
CA GLU A 76 6.56 12.21 -18.19
C GLU A 76 5.91 11.94 -19.55
N ARG A 77 4.85 11.12 -19.57
CA ARG A 77 4.10 10.80 -20.79
C ARG A 77 3.41 12.03 -21.37
N LEU A 78 2.86 12.89 -20.51
CA LEU A 78 2.24 14.14 -20.92
C LEU A 78 3.26 15.11 -21.52
N LEU A 79 4.43 15.27 -20.90
CA LEU A 79 5.51 16.10 -21.44
C LEU A 79 6.01 15.57 -22.79
N ALA A 80 6.22 14.26 -22.91
CA ALA A 80 6.64 13.63 -24.16
C ALA A 80 5.59 13.82 -25.27
N LYS A 81 4.31 13.65 -24.94
CA LYS A 81 3.21 13.86 -25.89
C LYS A 81 3.11 15.31 -26.34
N GLU A 82 3.27 16.25 -25.43
CA GLU A 82 3.22 17.68 -25.73
C GLU A 82 4.42 18.12 -26.57
N ALA A 83 5.63 17.64 -26.25
CA ALA A 83 6.83 17.90 -27.03
C ALA A 83 6.69 17.34 -28.46
N ALA A 84 6.16 16.12 -28.60
CA ALA A 84 5.86 15.52 -29.89
C ALA A 84 4.81 16.31 -30.68
N ARG A 85 3.74 16.78 -30.02
CA ARG A 85 2.71 17.65 -30.63
C ARG A 85 3.32 18.94 -31.18
N ARG A 86 4.28 19.53 -30.46
CA ARG A 86 5.01 20.74 -30.86
C ARG A 86 6.21 20.47 -31.77
N LYS A 87 6.56 19.21 -32.02
CA LYS A 87 7.72 18.77 -32.81
C LYS A 87 9.06 19.31 -32.28
N ILE A 88 9.19 19.37 -30.95
CA ILE A 88 10.43 19.77 -30.27
C ILE A 88 10.91 18.66 -29.32
N ALA A 89 12.14 18.75 -28.84
CA ALA A 89 12.63 17.84 -27.81
C ALA A 89 11.98 18.13 -26.45
N VAL A 90 11.80 17.11 -25.61
CA VAL A 90 11.25 17.30 -24.25
C VAL A 90 12.09 18.29 -23.43
N LYS A 91 13.42 18.23 -23.57
CA LYS A 91 14.33 19.18 -22.91
C LYS A 91 14.05 20.63 -23.32
N GLU A 92 13.77 20.85 -24.60
CA GLU A 92 13.46 22.18 -25.13
C GLU A 92 12.08 22.66 -24.63
N LEU A 93 11.08 21.77 -24.58
CA LEU A 93 9.78 22.08 -23.97
C LEU A 93 9.93 22.51 -22.51
N VAL A 94 10.72 21.75 -21.73
CA VAL A 94 11.00 22.08 -20.32
C VAL A 94 11.69 23.43 -20.19
N GLU A 95 12.66 23.73 -21.06
CA GLU A 95 13.34 25.03 -21.03
C GLU A 95 12.37 26.18 -21.30
N GLN A 96 11.52 26.05 -22.32
CA GLN A 96 10.56 27.09 -22.72
C GLN A 96 9.42 27.29 -21.73
N GLU A 97 8.89 26.20 -21.16
CA GLU A 97 7.68 26.24 -20.35
C GLU A 97 7.95 26.27 -18.85
N ILE A 98 9.12 25.82 -18.41
CA ILE A 98 9.48 25.74 -16.99
C ILE A 98 10.63 26.69 -16.70
N THR A 99 11.81 26.49 -17.28
CA THR A 99 13.00 27.29 -16.94
C THR A 99 12.79 28.76 -17.26
N ALA A 100 12.38 29.10 -18.49
CA ALA A 100 12.20 30.46 -18.94
C ALA A 100 11.05 31.19 -18.24
N LYS A 101 10.05 30.45 -17.75
CA LYS A 101 8.90 30.98 -17.01
C LYS A 101 9.10 31.01 -15.50
N SER A 102 10.20 30.43 -15.00
CA SER A 102 10.58 30.53 -13.61
C SER A 102 11.09 31.93 -13.31
N GLU A 103 10.49 32.58 -12.32
CA GLU A 103 11.02 33.86 -11.84
C GLU A 103 12.45 33.70 -11.36
N LYS A 104 13.28 34.73 -11.60
CA LYS A 104 14.64 34.77 -11.08
C LYS A 104 14.59 34.90 -9.55
N VAL A 105 15.53 34.23 -8.87
CA VAL A 105 15.74 34.43 -7.44
C VAL A 105 16.43 35.77 -7.22
N THR A 106 15.86 36.60 -6.35
CA THR A 106 16.41 37.91 -5.99
C THR A 106 17.32 37.81 -4.77
N ASP A 107 18.28 38.73 -4.65
CA ASP A 107 19.18 38.77 -3.49
C ASP A 107 18.42 39.06 -2.18
N GLN A 108 17.31 39.80 -2.25
CA GLN A 108 16.44 40.05 -1.09
C GLN A 108 15.78 38.75 -0.59
N GLU A 109 15.29 37.89 -1.47
CA GLU A 109 14.74 36.59 -1.09
C GLU A 109 15.81 35.69 -0.47
N ILE A 110 17.02 35.69 -1.04
CA ILE A 110 18.15 34.93 -0.51
C ILE A 110 18.49 35.41 0.90
N GLU A 111 18.56 36.73 1.10
CA GLU A 111 18.87 37.33 2.40
C GLU A 111 17.81 36.96 3.44
N ALA A 112 16.52 37.10 3.11
CA ALA A 112 15.43 36.79 4.02
C ALA A 112 15.45 35.32 4.47
N VAL A 113 15.67 34.39 3.54
CA VAL A 113 15.75 32.95 3.87
C VAL A 113 17.03 32.61 4.62
N TYR A 114 18.16 33.22 4.27
CA TYR A 114 19.41 33.05 5.00
C TYR A 114 19.27 33.51 6.45
N GLN A 115 18.78 34.73 6.69
CA GLN A 115 18.64 35.28 8.05
C GLN A 115 17.70 34.45 8.93
N SER A 116 16.58 34.00 8.37
CA SER A 116 15.62 33.15 9.09
C SER A 116 16.16 31.74 9.42
N ASN A 117 17.19 31.26 8.71
CA ASN A 117 17.71 29.90 8.86
C ASN A 117 19.19 29.83 9.26
N ARG A 118 19.84 30.97 9.53
CA ARG A 118 21.30 31.08 9.70
C ARG A 118 21.87 30.07 10.70
N ALA A 119 21.20 29.86 11.83
CA ALA A 119 21.65 28.93 12.87
C ALA A 119 21.69 27.46 12.43
N ARG A 120 20.97 27.11 11.36
CA ARG A 120 20.85 25.74 10.83
C ARG A 120 21.66 25.54 9.54
N LEU A 121 22.22 26.61 8.97
CA LEU A 121 22.98 26.57 7.74
C LEU A 121 24.48 26.44 8.08
N PRO A 122 25.14 25.31 7.77
CA PRO A 122 26.56 25.13 8.09
C PRO A 122 27.45 25.96 7.14
N GLY A 123 28.76 26.05 7.39
CA GLY A 123 29.70 26.70 6.48
C GLY A 123 29.66 28.23 6.49
N SER A 124 30.37 28.84 5.54
CA SER A 124 30.47 30.29 5.43
C SER A 124 29.16 30.92 4.93
N GLU A 125 28.99 32.22 5.16
CA GLU A 125 27.83 32.98 4.68
C GLU A 125 27.67 32.87 3.16
N ALA A 126 28.76 32.96 2.40
CA ALA A 126 28.73 32.86 0.94
C ALA A 126 28.22 31.47 0.49
N GLU A 127 28.71 30.39 1.11
CA GLU A 127 28.27 29.02 0.82
C GLU A 127 26.81 28.77 1.25
N ALA A 128 26.40 29.32 2.38
CA ALA A 128 25.03 29.25 2.87
C ALA A 128 24.08 29.96 1.90
N LYS A 129 24.38 31.21 1.52
CA LYS A 129 23.59 31.97 0.54
C LYS A 129 23.56 31.32 -0.84
N GLY A 130 24.67 30.70 -1.27
CA GLY A 130 24.71 29.91 -2.50
C GLY A 130 23.73 28.74 -2.49
N ARG A 131 23.66 28.00 -1.38
CA ARG A 131 22.66 26.91 -1.22
C ARG A 131 21.24 27.42 -1.14
N VAL A 132 21.00 28.53 -0.45
CA VAL A 132 19.68 29.19 -0.40
C VAL A 132 19.24 29.58 -1.81
N ARG A 133 20.13 30.16 -2.62
CA ARG A 133 19.83 30.49 -4.03
C ARG A 133 19.40 29.27 -4.82
N THR A 134 20.17 28.18 -4.77
CA THR A 134 19.83 26.93 -5.47
C THR A 134 18.49 26.36 -4.99
N PHE A 135 18.24 26.37 -3.68
CA PHE A 135 16.98 25.92 -3.10
C PHE A 135 15.79 26.75 -3.63
N LEU A 136 15.89 28.08 -3.60
CA LEU A 136 14.85 28.98 -4.09
C LEU A 136 14.63 28.83 -5.60
N GLN A 137 15.71 28.65 -6.37
CA GLN A 137 15.60 28.44 -7.82
C GLN A 137 14.88 27.13 -8.13
N ASN A 138 15.23 26.06 -7.41
CA ASN A 138 14.55 24.78 -7.53
C ASN A 138 13.08 24.91 -7.14
N GLN A 139 12.77 25.58 -6.03
CA GLN A 139 11.38 25.78 -5.58
C GLN A 139 10.53 26.53 -6.61
N LYS A 140 11.06 27.64 -7.15
CA LYS A 140 10.37 28.42 -8.19
C LYS A 140 10.14 27.57 -9.46
N SER A 141 11.16 26.81 -9.88
CA SER A 141 11.06 25.93 -11.04
C SER A 141 10.06 24.79 -10.84
N GLN A 142 10.04 24.16 -9.67
CA GLN A 142 9.07 23.10 -9.36
C GLN A 142 7.64 23.63 -9.37
N LYS A 143 7.39 24.82 -8.82
CA LYS A 143 6.06 25.44 -8.86
C LYS A 143 5.56 25.64 -10.29
N VAL A 144 6.40 26.14 -11.20
CA VAL A 144 6.03 26.32 -12.61
C VAL A 144 5.81 24.96 -13.29
N ARG A 145 6.66 23.97 -13.00
CA ARG A 145 6.50 22.60 -13.51
C ARG A 145 5.17 21.98 -13.08
N GLU A 146 4.80 22.09 -11.82
CA GLU A 146 3.53 21.59 -11.28
C GLU A 146 2.33 22.24 -11.98
N GLN A 147 2.35 23.56 -12.14
CA GLN A 147 1.31 24.30 -12.85
C GLN A 147 1.19 23.86 -14.32
N PHE A 148 2.33 23.70 -15.00
CA PHE A 148 2.34 23.26 -16.39
C PHE A 148 1.81 21.82 -16.53
N LEU A 149 2.27 20.89 -15.69
CA LEU A 149 1.77 19.52 -15.67
C LEU A 149 0.28 19.44 -15.33
N ALA A 150 -0.21 20.25 -14.38
CA ALA A 150 -1.63 20.35 -14.08
C ALA A 150 -2.44 20.80 -15.31
N SER A 151 -1.93 21.77 -16.07
CA SER A 151 -2.56 22.21 -17.32
C SER A 151 -2.62 21.11 -18.38
N LEU A 152 -1.56 20.30 -18.51
CA LEU A 152 -1.52 19.17 -19.43
C LEU A 152 -2.47 18.04 -19.00
N LYS A 153 -2.56 17.77 -17.69
CA LYS A 153 -3.52 16.81 -17.12
C LYS A 153 -4.95 17.23 -17.42
N GLY A 154 -5.28 18.52 -17.27
CA GLY A 154 -6.62 19.05 -17.59
C GLY A 154 -7.02 18.92 -19.06
N GLN A 155 -6.05 18.78 -19.97
CA GLN A 155 -6.29 18.59 -21.41
C GLN A 155 -6.26 17.12 -21.84
N ALA A 156 -5.85 16.23 -20.94
CA ALA A 156 -5.67 14.82 -21.23
C ALA A 156 -6.85 13.98 -20.72
N LYS A 157 -7.18 12.92 -21.45
CA LYS A 157 -8.05 11.84 -20.96
C LYS A 157 -7.18 10.84 -20.22
N ILE A 158 -7.31 10.79 -18.89
CA ILE A 158 -6.52 9.92 -18.02
C ILE A 158 -7.49 8.97 -17.32
N ALA A 159 -7.22 7.66 -17.40
CA ALA A 159 -7.92 6.64 -16.66
C ALA A 159 -6.92 5.93 -15.74
N ILE A 160 -7.24 5.84 -14.45
CA ILE A 160 -6.40 5.22 -13.42
C ILE A 160 -7.10 3.95 -12.95
N TYR A 161 -6.36 2.84 -12.98
CA TYR A 161 -6.83 1.51 -12.58
C TYR A 161 -6.00 0.94 -11.43
N LEU A 162 -5.36 1.81 -10.64
CA LEU A 162 -4.58 1.38 -9.49
C LEU A 162 -5.54 1.00 -8.36
N GLU A 163 -5.51 -0.26 -7.95
CA GLU A 163 -6.37 -0.80 -6.90
C GLU A 163 -5.91 -0.34 -5.52
N GLN A 164 -6.85 0.16 -4.72
CA GLN A 164 -6.63 0.52 -3.33
C GLN A 164 -6.72 -0.74 -2.46
N PRO A 165 -5.82 -0.93 -1.47
CA PRO A 165 -5.91 -2.05 -0.56
C PRO A 165 -7.20 -2.00 0.25
N GLU A 166 -7.80 -3.17 0.47
CA GLU A 166 -9.02 -3.27 1.27
C GLU A 166 -8.69 -3.18 2.76
N PRO A 167 -9.39 -2.33 3.54
CA PRO A 167 -9.18 -2.26 4.97
C PRO A 167 -9.54 -3.60 5.61
N PRO A 168 -8.80 -4.04 6.64
CA PRO A 168 -9.09 -5.30 7.31
C PRO A 168 -10.48 -5.21 7.95
N VAL A 169 -11.27 -6.28 7.78
CA VAL A 169 -12.56 -6.40 8.46
C VAL A 169 -12.29 -6.34 9.96
N ARG A 170 -12.92 -5.40 10.66
CA ARG A 170 -12.78 -5.26 12.12
C ARG A 170 -13.13 -6.60 12.76
N ALA A 171 -12.29 -7.06 13.68
CA ALA A 171 -12.51 -8.30 14.40
C ALA A 171 -13.96 -8.37 14.93
N GLU A 172 -14.59 -9.54 14.80
CA GLU A 172 -15.88 -9.80 15.43
C GLU A 172 -15.70 -9.72 16.95
N ILE A 173 -16.15 -8.61 17.53
CA ILE A 173 -16.17 -8.45 18.98
C ILE A 173 -17.31 -9.32 19.50
N GLN A 174 -17.02 -10.22 20.43
CA GLN A 174 -18.06 -10.97 21.13
C GLN A 174 -18.84 -10.01 22.02
N LEU A 175 -20.05 -9.64 21.59
CA LEU A 175 -20.96 -8.76 22.34
C LEU A 175 -21.91 -9.55 23.26
N ALA A 176 -21.75 -10.87 23.34
CA ALA A 176 -22.63 -11.73 24.12
C ALA A 176 -22.58 -11.34 25.61
N GLY A 177 -23.71 -10.87 26.14
CA GLY A 177 -23.84 -10.42 27.53
C GLY A 177 -23.43 -8.96 27.79
N SER A 178 -22.98 -8.22 26.77
CA SER A 178 -22.70 -6.79 26.90
C SER A 178 -24.00 -5.98 26.97
N PRO A 179 -24.07 -4.90 27.77
CA PRO A 179 -25.18 -3.95 27.72
C PRO A 179 -25.31 -3.37 26.31
N ALA A 180 -26.51 -3.47 25.73
CA ALA A 180 -26.78 -2.99 24.38
C ALA A 180 -28.01 -2.07 24.36
N LYS A 181 -28.00 -1.09 23.45
CA LYS A 181 -29.14 -0.21 23.19
C LYS A 181 -29.47 -0.23 21.70
N GLY A 182 -30.69 -0.63 21.36
CA GLY A 182 -31.17 -0.73 19.98
C GLY A 182 -31.57 -2.15 19.59
N SER A 183 -31.82 -2.35 18.30
CA SER A 183 -32.16 -3.67 17.74
C SER A 183 -30.92 -4.52 17.56
N GLU A 184 -31.01 -5.82 17.88
CA GLU A 184 -29.96 -6.81 17.58
C GLU A 184 -29.71 -6.95 16.06
N LYS A 185 -30.69 -6.58 15.22
CA LYS A 185 -30.60 -6.63 13.75
C LYS A 185 -30.33 -5.26 13.14
N ALA A 186 -29.75 -4.33 13.90
CA ALA A 186 -29.39 -3.02 13.37
C ALA A 186 -28.38 -3.15 12.23
N PRO A 187 -28.50 -2.37 11.13
CA PRO A 187 -27.56 -2.41 10.02
C PRO A 187 -26.18 -1.82 10.38
N VAL A 188 -26.09 -1.10 11.49
CA VAL A 188 -24.85 -0.51 12.02
C VAL A 188 -24.80 -0.74 13.53
N THR A 189 -23.69 -1.28 14.02
CA THR A 189 -23.41 -1.49 15.45
C THR A 189 -22.20 -0.67 15.86
N ILE A 190 -22.35 0.18 16.88
CA ILE A 190 -21.26 0.97 17.47
C ILE A 190 -20.92 0.32 18.81
N VAL A 191 -19.64 -0.01 19.01
CA VAL A 191 -19.12 -0.55 20.28
C VAL A 191 -18.27 0.52 20.93
N GLU A 192 -18.67 0.96 22.13
CA GLU A 192 -17.93 1.91 22.95
C GLU A 192 -17.13 1.16 24.01
N PHE A 193 -15.86 1.51 24.17
CA PHE A 193 -15.00 1.00 25.24
C PHE A 193 -14.69 2.15 26.20
N THR A 194 -15.01 1.98 27.47
CA THR A 194 -14.64 2.92 28.53
C THR A 194 -13.82 2.17 29.57
N ASP A 195 -12.54 2.54 29.70
CA ASP A 195 -11.67 2.10 30.79
C ASP A 195 -11.58 3.24 31.81
N TYR A 196 -12.03 2.99 33.04
CA TYR A 196 -11.94 3.95 34.15
C TYR A 196 -10.81 3.49 35.06
N GLN A 197 -9.75 4.30 35.19
CA GLN A 197 -8.76 4.20 36.28
C GLN A 197 -9.16 5.07 37.46
#